data_AF-A0A2N3DK32-F1
#
_entry.id   AF-A0A2N3DK32-F1
#
_cell.length_a   1.000
_cell.length_b   1.000
_cell.length_c   1.000
_cell.angle_alpha   90.00
_cell.angle_beta   90.00
_cell.angle_gamma   90.00
#
_symmetry.space_group_name_H-M   'P 1'
#
loop_
_entity.id
_entity.type
_entity.pdbx_description
1 polymer ?
#
loop_
_entity_poly.entity_id
_entity_poly.type
_entity_poly.pdbx_seq_one_letter_code
_entity_poly.pdbx_strand_id
1 'polypeptide(L)' 'MDTPDRLFLPIDAVLPDIMAALLLKPNAVLVAPPGAGKTTRVAPALLDQPWCREAVWLLSPRRLAARAAAER' A
#
# COMPACT_ATOMS: atom_id res chain seq x y z
N MET A 1 -18.42 14.69 8.72
CA MET A 1 -18.90 13.44 8.10
C MET A 1 -18.99 13.67 6.61
N ASP A 2 -17.83 13.70 5.96
CA ASP A 2 -17.75 13.72 4.50
C ASP A 2 -16.50 12.90 4.17
N THR A 3 -16.69 11.59 4.04
CA THR A 3 -15.62 10.69 3.63
C THR A 3 -15.60 10.79 2.11
N PRO A 4 -14.57 11.39 1.48
CA PRO A 4 -14.56 11.53 0.03
C PRO A 4 -14.72 10.14 -0.56
N ASP A 5 -15.63 10.01 -1.51
CA ASP A 5 -16.01 8.78 -2.19
C ASP A 5 -14.76 8.03 -2.65
N ARG A 6 -14.28 7.13 -1.79
CA ARG A 6 -13.00 6.47 -1.93
C ARG A 6 -13.25 5.33 -2.90
N LEU A 7 -13.15 5.64 -4.19
CA LEU A 7 -13.24 4.68 -5.30
C LEU A 7 -12.50 3.40 -4.88
N PHE A 8 -13.27 2.33 -4.70
CA PHE A 8 -12.76 1.05 -4.28
C PHE A 8 -11.80 0.53 -5.37
N LEU A 9 -10.56 0.24 -4.99
CA LEU A 9 -9.56 -0.30 -5.90
C LEU A 9 -9.46 -1.81 -5.72
N PRO A 10 -9.11 -2.59 -6.77
CA PRO A 10 -8.99 -4.04 -6.66
C PRO A 10 -8.12 -4.53 -5.49
N ILE A 11 -7.10 -3.76 -5.09
CA ILE A 11 -6.24 -4.10 -3.96
C ILE A 11 -6.96 -4.05 -2.60
N ASP A 12 -8.00 -3.22 -2.45
CA ASP A 12 -8.69 -3.03 -1.17
C ASP A 12 -9.32 -4.36 -0.68
N ALA A 13 -9.71 -5.25 -1.61
CA ALA A 13 -10.25 -6.58 -1.28
C ALA A 13 -9.22 -7.55 -0.68
N VAL A 14 -7.92 -7.35 -0.92
CA VAL A 14 -6.84 -8.27 -0.49
C VAL A 14 -5.89 -7.64 0.53
N LEU A 15 -6.09 -6.38 0.90
CA LEU A 15 -5.28 -5.69 1.92
C LEU A 15 -5.23 -6.44 3.27
N PRO A 16 -6.36 -6.96 3.82
CA PRO A 16 -6.32 -7.69 5.08
C PRO A 16 -5.40 -8.91 5.03
N ASP A 17 -5.44 -9.65 3.92
CA ASP A 17 -4.61 -10.85 3.73
C ASP A 17 -3.12 -10.50 3.64
N ILE A 18 -2.78 -9.37 3.01
CA ILE A 18 -1.40 -8.87 2.94
C ILE A 18 -0.88 -8.55 4.35
N MET A 19 -1.66 -7.87 5.18
CA MET A 19 -1.26 -7.53 6.56
C MET A 19 -1.11 -8.78 7.42
N ALA A 20 -2.05 -9.73 7.30
CA ALA A 20 -1.98 -11.01 7.99
C ALA A 20 -0.73 -11.82 7.57
N ALA A 21 -0.39 -11.82 6.28
CA ALA A 21 0.82 -12.49 5.80
C ALA A 21 2.09 -11.86 6.37
N LEU A 22 2.15 -10.52 6.46
CA LEU A 22 3.31 -9.78 6.96
C LEU A 22 3.49 -9.88 8.49
N LEU A 23 2.40 -10.14 9.23
CA LEU A 23 2.48 -10.50 10.65
C LEU A 23 3.16 -11.86 10.86
N LEU A 24 2.93 -12.81 9.96
CA LEU A 24 3.47 -14.17 10.06
C LEU A 24 4.90 -14.30 9.51
N LYS A 25 5.22 -13.54 8.45
CA LYS A 25 6.53 -13.57 7.78
C LYS A 25 6.97 -12.16 7.41
N PRO A 26 8.27 -11.84 7.51
CA PRO A 26 8.75 -10.48 7.26
C PRO A 26 8.65 -10.03 5.79
N ASN A 27 8.37 -10.95 4.86
CA ASN A 27 8.42 -10.69 3.41
C ASN A 27 7.16 -11.23 2.71
N ALA A 28 6.61 -10.43 1.79
CA ALA A 28 5.50 -10.83 0.92
C ALA A 28 5.74 -10.33 -0.51
N VAL A 29 5.26 -11.09 -1.50
CA VAL A 29 5.27 -10.68 -2.92
C VAL A 29 3.83 -10.44 -3.34
N LEU A 30 3.56 -9.23 -3.81
CA LEU A 30 2.25 -8.82 -4.31
C LEU A 30 2.32 -8.60 -5.82
N VAL A 31 1.49 -9.34 -6.56
CA VAL A 31 1.28 -9.14 -7.99
C VAL A 31 -0.12 -8.58 -8.20
N ALA A 32 -0.22 -7.44 -8.88
CA ALA A 32 -1.50 -6.80 -9.19
C ALA A 32 -1.43 -6.12 -10.56
N PRO A 33 -2.56 -6.06 -11.31
CA PRO A 33 -2.61 -5.34 -12.58
C PRO A 33 -2.25 -3.85 -12.46
N PRO A 34 -1.82 -3.20 -13.55
CA PRO A 34 -1.69 -1.74 -13.58
C PRO A 34 -2.99 -1.05 -13.15
N GLY A 35 -2.89 0.04 -12.38
CA GLY A 35 -4.07 0.78 -11.88
C GLY A 35 -4.78 0.13 -10.69
N ALA A 36 -4.40 -1.07 -10.24
CA ALA A 36 -5.07 -1.76 -9.14
C ALA A 36 -4.90 -1.10 -7.75
N GLY A 37 -4.11 -0.03 -7.64
CA GLY A 37 -3.89 0.68 -6.37
C GLY A 37 -2.73 0.17 -5.52
N LYS A 38 -1.94 -0.81 -6.00
CA LYS A 38 -0.84 -1.46 -5.24
C LYS A 38 0.15 -0.48 -4.59
N THR A 39 0.44 0.65 -5.24
CA THR A 39 1.42 1.63 -4.75
C THR A 39 0.78 2.68 -3.85
N THR A 40 -0.51 2.96 -4.06
CA THR A 40 -1.24 4.03 -3.38
C THR A 40 -1.97 3.54 -2.12
N ARG A 41 -2.22 2.24 -1.99
CA ARG A 41 -2.99 1.68 -0.85
C ARG A 41 -2.14 0.86 0.12
N VAL A 42 -1.12 0.16 -0.36
CA VAL A 42 -0.34 -0.75 0.49
C VAL A 42 0.51 0.02 1.50
N ALA A 43 1.23 1.07 1.07
CA ALA A 43 2.08 1.83 1.99
C ALA A 43 1.30 2.52 3.13
N PRO A 44 0.17 3.21 2.87
CA PRO A 44 -0.68 3.71 3.96
C PRO A 44 -1.20 2.60 4.88
N ALA A 45 -1.68 1.50 4.31
CA ALA A 45 -2.19 0.38 5.13
C ALA A 45 -1.13 -0.24 6.03
N LEU A 46 0.15 -0.24 5.59
CA LEU A 46 1.29 -0.65 6.41
C LEU A 46 1.57 0.34 7.54
N LEU A 47 1.51 1.65 7.27
CA LEU A 47 1.70 2.68 8.29
C LEU A 47 0.65 2.60 9.40
N ASP A 48 -0.57 2.17 9.07
CA ASP A 48 -1.65 2.00 10.04
C ASP A 48 -1.49 0.76 10.94
N GLN A 49 -0.47 -0.09 10.71
CA GLN A 49 -0.27 -1.30 11.50
C GLN A 49 0.51 -1.04 12.79
N PRO A 50 0.14 -1.68 13.91
CA PRO A 50 0.80 -1.46 15.21
C PRO A 50 2.26 -1.93 15.24
N TRP A 51 2.66 -2.78 14.30
CA TRP A 51 4.02 -3.27 14.14
C TRP A 51 4.88 -2.37 13.22
N CYS A 52 4.27 -1.43 12.50
CA CYS A 52 4.98 -0.40 11.77
C CYS A 52 5.34 0.73 12.74
N ARG A 53 6.64 0.97 12.94
CA ARG A 53 7.09 1.86 14.01
C ARG A 53 7.04 3.34 13.64
N GLU A 54 7.43 3.71 12.43
CA GLU A 54 7.58 5.14 12.07
C GLU A 54 7.37 5.42 10.58
N ALA A 55 7.99 4.63 9.70
CA ALA A 55 8.01 4.93 8.27
C ALA A 55 7.93 3.68 7.39
N VAL A 56 7.37 3.88 6.20
CA VAL A 56 7.40 2.91 5.11
C VAL A 56 8.25 3.49 3.98
N TRP A 57 9.32 2.78 3.64
CA TRP A 57 10.19 3.16 2.52
C TRP A 57 9.65 2.56 1.23
N LEU A 58 9.24 3.43 0.30
CA LEU A 58 8.79 3.03 -1.02
C LEU A 58 9.87 3.27 -2.07
N LEU A 59 10.46 2.20 -2.58
CA LEU A 59 11.49 2.26 -3.61
C LEU A 59 10.87 2.14 -5.01
N SER A 60 11.40 2.92 -5.96
CA SER A 60 11.00 2.89 -7.37
C SER A 60 12.23 3.04 -8.26
N PRO A 61 12.29 2.34 -9.41
CA PRO A 61 13.45 2.38 -10.30
C PRO A 61 13.62 3.74 -11.00
N ARG A 62 12.62 4.63 -10.96
CA ARG A 62 12.62 5.90 -11.70
C ARG A 62 12.08 7.04 -10.84
N ARG A 63 12.74 8.21 -10.92
CA ARG A 63 12.43 9.42 -10.14
C ARG A 63 10.99 9.89 -10.28
N LEU A 64 10.42 9.88 -11.49
CA LEU A 64 9.05 10.33 -11.73
C LEU A 64 8.03 9.48 -10.95
N ALA A 65 8.19 8.16 -10.97
CA ALA A 65 7.29 7.26 -10.26
C ALA A 65 7.44 7.37 -8.73
N ALA A 66 8.66 7.61 -8.24
CA ALA A 66 8.89 7.86 -6.81
C ALA A 66 8.19 9.15 -6.34
N ARG A 67 8.35 10.25 -7.08
CA ARG A 67 7.67 11.52 -6.78
C ARG A 67 6.15 11.39 -6.83
N ALA A 68 5.63 10.80 -7.91
CA ALA A 68 4.20 10.62 -8.07
C ALA A 68 3.56 9.69 -7.02
N ALA A 69 4.34 8.83 -6.37
CA ALA A 69 3.87 8.03 -5.25
C ALA A 69 3.93 8.78 -3.91
N ALA A 70 4.85 9.74 -3.76
CA ALA A 70 4.96 10.58 -2.56
C ALA A 70 3.96 11.74 -2.54
N GLU A 71 3.49 12.20 -3.70
CA GLU A 71 2.50 13.29 -3.82
C GLU A 71 1.04 12.84 -3.66
N ARG A 72 0.78 11.53 -3.57
CA ARG A 72 -0.57 10.94 -3.48
C ARG A 72 -0.84 10.36 -2.11
#